data_AF-A0AAN2QUE5-F1
#
_entry.id   AF-A0AAN2QUE5-F1
#
_cell.length_a   1.000
_cell.length_b   1.000
_cell.length_c   1.000
_cell.angle_alpha   90.00
_cell.angle_beta   90.00
_cell.angle_gamma   90.00
#
_symmetry.space_group_name_H-M   'P 1'
#
loop_
_entity.id
_entity.type
_entity.pdbx_description
1 polymer ?
#
loop_
_entity_poly.entity_id
_entity_poly.type
_entity_poly.pdbx_seq_one_letter_code
_entity_poly.pdbx_strand_id
1 'polypeptide(L)'
;MVCDFGANTKNLSGSHNFYPQVRTGLQENYFKDTAKMYKAHNLETSAFIDGDTGKVGPWPVSNKMVSMEIQRDMSAASQVQLIKQTNLIDNIYISSSLLELEELSAIKAAFLSPYPVLEVSLNPNISDVEHRIAIEELQMFRGDYSGYMIRSSQSRIKYRDAEIMPNNLDNVQFGDIVIGNSSFGQYKGELQIALQPWENDGHYNVVGKIDETNLAILKTLKPWQTFKLINN
;
A
#
# COMPACT_ATOMS: atom_id res chain seq x y z
N MET A 1 -22.49 16.31 21.51
CA MET A 1 -21.03 16.13 21.54
C MET A 1 -20.40 17.14 22.49
N VAL A 2 -19.19 16.88 23.00
CA VAL A 2 -18.47 17.83 23.89
C VAL A 2 -18.36 19.24 23.27
N CYS A 3 -18.28 19.32 21.95
CA CYS A 3 -18.27 20.59 21.19
C CYS A 3 -19.54 21.43 21.37
N ASP A 4 -20.71 20.82 21.58
CA ASP A 4 -21.98 21.54 21.74
C ASP A 4 -22.04 22.35 23.05
N PHE A 5 -21.14 22.04 23.99
CA PHE A 5 -21.00 22.72 25.28
C PHE A 5 -19.92 23.81 25.27
N GLY A 6 -19.46 24.24 24.08
CA GLY A 6 -18.51 25.36 23.95
C GLY A 6 -17.04 24.99 24.21
N ALA A 7 -16.67 23.72 24.05
CA ALA A 7 -15.28 23.29 24.19
C ALA A 7 -14.39 23.95 23.11
N ASN A 8 -13.20 24.40 23.50
CA ASN A 8 -12.19 24.89 22.56
C ASN A 8 -11.56 23.71 21.82
N THR A 9 -11.97 23.48 20.57
CA THR A 9 -11.52 22.35 19.74
C THR A 9 -10.01 22.34 19.49
N LYS A 10 -9.32 23.49 19.60
CA LYS A 10 -7.85 23.56 19.50
C LYS A 10 -7.12 22.83 20.64
N ASN A 11 -7.82 22.55 21.74
CA ASN A 11 -7.30 21.80 22.88
C ASN A 11 -7.76 20.33 22.87
N LEU A 12 -8.43 19.89 21.80
CA LEU A 12 -8.96 18.55 21.67
C LEU A 12 -8.25 17.81 20.53
N SER A 13 -7.99 16.53 20.75
CA SER A 13 -7.53 15.59 19.72
C SER A 13 -8.24 14.25 19.90
N GLY A 14 -8.29 13.46 18.83
CA GLY A 14 -8.74 12.08 18.85
C GLY A 14 -7.56 11.15 18.71
N SER A 15 -7.47 10.15 19.56
CA SER A 15 -6.54 9.03 19.35
C SER A 15 -7.32 7.74 19.32
N HIS A 16 -7.08 6.92 18.30
CA HIS A 16 -7.41 5.51 18.37
C HIS A 16 -6.60 4.84 19.48
N ASN A 17 -7.12 3.72 19.96
CA ASN A 17 -6.37 2.86 20.88
C ASN A 17 -5.42 1.94 20.10
N PHE A 18 -4.51 1.29 20.83
CA PHE A 18 -3.79 0.11 20.37
C PHE A 18 -4.34 -1.14 21.05
N TYR A 19 -4.18 -2.31 20.41
CA TYR A 19 -4.82 -3.55 20.85
C TYR A 19 -3.79 -4.67 21.05
N PRO A 20 -3.37 -4.95 22.30
CA PRO A 20 -2.38 -5.99 22.61
C PRO A 20 -2.87 -7.42 22.40
N GLN A 21 -4.18 -7.64 22.55
CA GLN A 21 -4.80 -8.94 22.31
C GLN A 21 -5.05 -9.12 20.81
N VAL A 22 -4.50 -10.19 20.24
CA VAL A 22 -4.69 -10.58 18.83
C VAL A 22 -6.19 -10.74 18.53
N ARG A 23 -6.63 -10.29 17.35
CA ARG A 23 -8.03 -10.25 16.87
C ARG A 23 -8.94 -9.25 17.59
N THR A 24 -8.40 -8.27 18.30
CA THR A 24 -9.20 -7.21 18.93
C THR A 24 -8.93 -5.81 18.38
N GLY A 25 -8.00 -5.67 17.44
CA GLY A 25 -7.82 -4.45 16.66
C GLY A 25 -9.07 -4.08 15.87
N LEU A 26 -9.20 -2.80 15.53
CA LEU A 26 -10.38 -2.31 14.82
C LEU A 26 -10.46 -2.89 13.40
N GLN A 27 -11.68 -3.13 12.95
CA GLN A 27 -11.96 -3.36 11.53
C GLN A 27 -11.75 -2.05 10.76
N GLU A 28 -11.24 -2.14 9.53
CA GLU A 28 -10.88 -0.98 8.69
C GLU A 28 -12.04 0.02 8.48
N ASN A 29 -13.25 -0.44 8.18
CA ASN A 29 -14.39 0.47 7.97
C ASN A 29 -14.75 1.22 9.26
N TYR A 30 -14.81 0.50 10.39
CA TYR A 30 -15.08 1.12 11.69
C TYR A 30 -13.99 2.14 12.06
N PHE A 31 -12.72 1.81 11.83
CA PHE A 31 -11.59 2.73 12.02
C PHE A 31 -11.77 4.01 11.18
N LYS A 32 -12.05 3.88 9.88
CA LYS A 32 -12.25 5.02 8.98
C LYS A 32 -13.45 5.87 9.38
N ASP A 33 -14.57 5.24 9.72
CA ASP A 33 -15.81 5.97 10.04
C ASP A 33 -15.70 6.74 11.35
N THR A 34 -15.05 6.16 12.36
CA THR A 34 -14.75 6.86 13.61
C THR A 34 -13.75 7.99 13.42
N ALA A 35 -12.68 7.80 12.63
CA ALA A 35 -11.73 8.88 12.32
C ALA A 35 -12.40 10.05 11.56
N LYS A 36 -13.30 9.76 10.60
CA LYS A 36 -14.08 10.79 9.89
C LYS A 36 -14.92 11.65 10.82
N MET A 37 -15.49 11.07 11.89
CA MET A 37 -16.26 11.84 12.86
C MET A 37 -15.40 12.92 13.54
N TYR A 38 -14.16 12.60 13.91
CA TYR A 38 -13.22 13.56 14.49
C TYR A 38 -12.77 14.60 13.47
N LYS A 39 -12.47 14.16 12.24
CA LYS A 39 -12.12 15.06 11.13
C LYS A 39 -13.24 16.05 10.78
N ALA A 40 -14.51 15.66 10.89
CA ALA A 40 -15.64 16.56 10.68
C ALA A 40 -15.68 17.75 11.67
N HIS A 41 -14.99 17.61 12.81
CA HIS A 41 -14.82 18.69 13.80
C HIS A 41 -13.44 19.36 13.73
N ASN A 42 -12.66 19.13 12.67
CA ASN A 42 -11.29 19.61 12.49
C ASN A 42 -10.37 19.25 13.66
N LEU A 43 -10.60 18.08 14.28
CA LEU A 43 -9.73 17.58 15.34
C LEU A 43 -8.54 16.85 14.73
N GLU A 44 -7.37 17.03 15.36
CA GLU A 44 -6.21 16.19 15.07
C GLU A 44 -6.51 14.74 15.47
N THR A 45 -6.02 13.81 14.67
CA THR A 45 -6.31 12.38 14.78
C THR A 45 -5.03 11.57 14.84
N SER A 46 -4.99 10.60 15.74
CA SER A 46 -3.82 9.75 15.95
C SER A 46 -4.17 8.27 15.87
N ALA A 47 -3.24 7.44 15.39
CA ALA A 47 -3.35 5.99 15.40
C ALA A 47 -1.99 5.33 15.69
N PHE A 48 -2.03 4.04 16.01
CA PHE A 48 -0.87 3.27 16.42
C PHE A 48 -0.45 2.25 15.35
N ILE A 49 0.86 2.17 15.14
CA ILE A 49 1.56 1.08 14.47
C ILE A 49 2.41 0.35 15.50
N ASP A 50 2.87 -0.85 15.15
CA ASP A 50 3.88 -1.53 15.93
C ASP A 50 4.85 -2.33 15.06
N GLY A 51 6.06 -2.51 15.57
CA GLY A 51 7.12 -3.28 14.93
C GLY A 51 7.26 -4.69 15.48
N ASP A 52 7.95 -5.54 14.72
CA ASP A 52 8.27 -6.91 15.14
C ASP A 52 9.41 -6.94 16.18
N THR A 53 10.25 -5.90 16.22
CA THR A 53 11.39 -5.82 17.14
C THR A 53 11.08 -5.11 18.47
N GLY A 54 9.82 -4.70 18.67
CA GLY A 54 9.35 -4.02 19.89
C GLY A 54 9.54 -4.87 21.15
N LYS A 55 10.22 -4.33 22.18
CA LYS A 55 10.58 -5.09 23.40
C LYS A 55 9.79 -4.70 24.63
N VAL A 56 9.26 -3.48 24.67
CA VAL A 56 8.58 -2.93 25.85
C VAL A 56 7.19 -2.47 25.45
N GLY A 57 6.18 -3.04 26.11
CA GLY A 57 4.80 -2.60 26.05
C GLY A 57 4.23 -2.38 27.45
N PRO A 58 3.00 -1.84 27.57
CA PRO A 58 2.38 -1.51 28.85
C PRO A 58 1.93 -2.74 29.65
N TRP A 59 1.77 -3.90 29.01
CA TRP A 59 1.23 -5.11 29.61
C TRP A 59 2.13 -6.33 29.37
N PRO A 60 2.03 -7.40 30.19
CA PRO A 60 2.76 -8.64 29.96
C PRO A 60 2.49 -9.29 28.60
N VAL A 61 1.26 -9.13 28.08
CA VAL A 61 0.89 -9.50 26.71
C VAL A 61 0.96 -8.25 25.85
N SER A 62 1.99 -8.16 25.01
CA SER A 62 2.24 -7.02 24.11
C SER A 62 2.60 -7.52 22.71
N ASN A 63 1.68 -8.26 22.08
CA ASN A 63 1.90 -8.80 20.75
C ASN A 63 1.55 -7.75 19.69
N LYS A 64 2.54 -6.99 19.20
CA LYS A 64 2.43 -6.06 18.05
C LYS A 64 1.14 -5.23 18.07
N MET A 65 1.11 -4.22 18.92
CA MET A 65 -0.07 -3.49 19.36
C MET A 65 -0.51 -2.41 18.37
N VAL A 66 -1.29 -2.81 17.38
CA VAL A 66 -1.76 -1.93 16.30
C VAL A 66 -3.16 -1.38 16.54
N SER A 67 -3.56 -0.31 15.82
CA SER A 67 -4.94 0.21 15.88
C SER A 67 -5.95 -0.58 15.05
N MET A 68 -5.59 -1.01 13.83
CA MET A 68 -6.42 -1.87 12.97
C MET A 68 -5.87 -3.29 12.96
N GLU A 69 -6.74 -4.30 13.01
CA GLU A 69 -6.25 -5.70 13.09
C GLU A 69 -5.46 -6.11 11.84
N ILE A 70 -5.81 -5.60 10.66
CA ILE A 70 -5.10 -5.88 9.40
C ILE A 70 -3.63 -5.45 9.43
N GLN A 71 -3.25 -4.51 10.29
CA GLN A 71 -1.86 -4.05 10.43
C GLN A 71 -0.96 -5.11 11.08
N ARG A 72 -1.53 -6.06 11.84
CA ARG A 72 -0.74 -6.93 12.73
C ARG A 72 0.20 -7.86 11.94
N ASP A 73 -0.23 -8.29 10.76
CA ASP A 73 0.56 -9.16 9.89
C ASP A 73 1.49 -8.38 8.94
N MET A 74 1.53 -7.05 9.04
CA MET A 74 2.31 -6.17 8.16
C MET A 74 3.58 -5.68 8.85
N SER A 75 4.65 -5.43 8.09
CA SER A 75 5.82 -4.69 8.59
C SER A 75 5.43 -3.29 9.07
N ALA A 76 6.12 -2.72 10.06
CA ALA A 76 5.78 -1.39 10.58
C ALA A 76 5.77 -0.31 9.48
N ALA A 77 6.69 -0.41 8.51
CA ALA A 77 6.71 0.46 7.33
C ALA A 77 5.43 0.34 6.51
N SER A 78 4.95 -0.88 6.21
CA SER A 78 3.71 -1.12 5.49
C SER A 78 2.47 -0.63 6.26
N GLN A 79 2.48 -0.73 7.59
CA GLN A 79 1.40 -0.16 8.43
C GLN A 79 1.32 1.36 8.31
N VAL A 80 2.47 2.06 8.29
CA VAL A 80 2.52 3.51 8.03
C VAL A 80 1.89 3.84 6.68
N GLN A 81 2.25 3.10 5.63
CA GLN A 81 1.70 3.30 4.29
C GLN A 81 0.17 3.14 4.28
N LEU A 82 -0.34 2.07 4.88
CA LEU A 82 -1.78 1.80 4.99
C LEU A 82 -2.52 2.93 5.70
N ILE A 83 -2.00 3.38 6.85
CA ILE A 83 -2.60 4.49 7.60
C ILE A 83 -2.60 5.77 6.76
N LYS A 84 -1.49 6.10 6.10
CA LYS A 84 -1.39 7.29 5.23
C LYS A 84 -2.42 7.24 4.10
N GLN A 85 -2.66 6.07 3.49
CA GLN A 85 -3.64 5.92 2.42
C GLN A 85 -5.09 6.22 2.85
N THR A 86 -5.37 6.21 4.16
CA THR A 86 -6.70 6.63 4.65
C THR A 86 -6.94 8.13 4.48
N ASN A 87 -5.89 8.97 4.53
CA ASN A 87 -5.97 10.43 4.67
C ASN A 87 -6.82 10.89 5.88
N LEU A 88 -6.94 10.05 6.91
CA LEU A 88 -7.78 10.32 8.08
C LEU A 88 -7.01 10.44 9.38
N ILE A 89 -5.69 10.23 9.37
CA ILE A 89 -4.81 10.25 10.55
C ILE A 89 -3.68 11.25 10.33
N ASP A 90 -3.46 12.12 11.31
CA ASP A 90 -2.41 13.15 11.29
C ASP A 90 -1.13 12.66 11.95
N ASN A 91 -1.26 11.95 13.08
CA ASN A 91 -0.15 11.49 13.89
C ASN A 91 -0.11 9.96 13.94
N ILE A 92 1.06 9.39 13.68
CA ILE A 92 1.29 7.95 13.80
C ILE A 92 2.24 7.71 14.97
N TYR A 93 1.79 6.93 15.95
CA TYR A 93 2.58 6.56 17.11
C TYR A 93 3.02 5.10 17.01
N ILE A 94 4.23 4.83 17.50
CA ILE A 94 4.72 3.46 17.69
C ILE A 94 4.31 3.03 19.10
N SER A 95 3.57 1.94 19.21
CA SER A 95 3.00 1.49 20.49
C SER A 95 4.02 0.84 21.42
N SER A 96 4.96 0.05 20.87
CA SER A 96 6.05 -0.53 21.65
C SER A 96 7.29 0.37 21.62
N SER A 97 8.19 0.13 22.57
CA SER A 97 9.49 0.81 22.64
C SER A 97 10.64 -0.16 22.40
N LEU A 98 11.81 0.42 22.10
CA LEU A 98 13.07 -0.28 21.81
C LEU A 98 13.08 -1.06 20.48
N LEU A 99 12.45 -0.50 19.44
CA LEU A 99 12.58 -1.01 18.08
C LEU A 99 14.03 -0.88 17.59
N GLU A 100 14.44 -1.81 16.74
CA GLU A 100 15.75 -1.78 16.10
C GLU A 100 15.86 -0.63 15.08
N LEU A 101 17.09 -0.15 14.88
CA LEU A 101 17.36 1.01 14.04
C LEU A 101 16.94 0.79 12.58
N GLU A 102 17.04 -0.44 12.08
CA GLU A 102 16.64 -0.81 10.72
C GLU A 102 15.12 -0.65 10.53
N GLU A 103 14.32 -1.15 11.48
CA GLU A 103 12.86 -1.00 11.47
C GLU A 103 12.44 0.48 11.61
N LEU A 104 13.10 1.23 12.51
CA LEU A 104 12.88 2.68 12.62
C LEU A 104 13.23 3.44 11.33
N SER A 105 14.29 3.03 10.63
CA SER A 105 14.69 3.62 9.35
C SER A 105 13.66 3.33 8.25
N ALA A 106 13.12 2.11 8.21
CA ALA A 106 12.05 1.74 7.28
C ALA A 106 10.75 2.50 7.58
N ILE A 107 10.35 2.64 8.85
CA ILE A 107 9.21 3.47 9.29
C ILE A 107 9.40 4.92 8.81
N LYS A 108 10.59 5.51 9.04
CA LYS A 108 10.90 6.87 8.60
C LYS A 108 10.79 7.02 7.08
N ALA A 109 11.35 6.08 6.32
CA ALA A 109 11.28 6.11 4.87
C ALA A 109 9.84 6.06 4.35
N ALA A 110 9.01 5.15 4.89
CA ALA A 110 7.59 5.04 4.55
C ALA A 110 6.79 6.30 4.94
N PHE A 111 7.11 6.89 6.10
CA PHE A 111 6.46 8.12 6.58
C PHE A 111 6.79 9.32 5.68
N LEU A 112 8.05 9.47 5.28
CA LEU A 112 8.50 10.59 4.44
C LEU A 112 8.20 10.38 2.95
N SER A 113 7.89 9.15 2.51
CA SER A 113 7.58 8.89 1.11
C SER A 113 6.33 9.66 0.66
N PRO A 114 6.37 10.41 -0.45
CA PRO A 114 5.20 11.13 -0.95
C PRO A 114 4.16 10.22 -1.63
N TYR A 115 4.51 8.96 -1.88
CA TYR A 115 3.64 7.96 -2.52
C TYR A 115 3.79 6.58 -1.88
N PRO A 116 2.81 5.67 -2.05
CA PRO A 116 2.95 4.26 -1.70
C PRO A 116 4.12 3.59 -2.42
N VAL A 117 4.80 2.70 -1.70
CA VAL A 117 5.88 1.85 -2.19
C VAL A 117 5.46 0.41 -1.90
N LEU A 118 5.19 -0.34 -2.97
CA LEU A 118 4.76 -1.74 -2.89
C LEU A 118 5.95 -2.65 -3.16
N GLU A 119 6.17 -3.58 -2.24
CA GLU A 119 7.10 -4.69 -2.41
C GLU A 119 6.51 -5.73 -3.37
N VAL A 120 7.38 -6.22 -4.25
CA VAL A 120 7.02 -7.17 -5.30
C VAL A 120 8.06 -8.28 -5.42
N SER A 121 7.58 -9.45 -5.83
CA SER A 121 8.39 -10.58 -6.25
C SER A 121 8.35 -10.69 -7.78
N LEU A 122 9.48 -10.44 -8.44
CA LEU A 122 9.59 -10.54 -9.90
C LEU A 122 9.70 -12.00 -10.36
N ASN A 123 9.08 -12.30 -11.50
CA ASN A 123 9.21 -13.61 -12.13
C ASN A 123 10.63 -13.78 -12.71
N PRO A 124 11.13 -15.02 -12.80
CA PRO A 124 12.42 -15.27 -13.45
C PRO A 124 12.37 -14.88 -14.93
N ASN A 125 13.54 -14.57 -15.49
CA ASN A 125 13.73 -14.30 -16.92
C ASN A 125 12.90 -13.13 -17.48
N ILE A 126 12.50 -12.16 -16.65
CA ILE A 126 12.03 -10.88 -17.18
C ILE A 126 13.16 -10.17 -17.92
N SER A 127 12.82 -9.45 -18.98
CA SER A 127 13.76 -8.64 -19.75
C SER A 127 14.18 -7.38 -19.01
N ASP A 128 15.33 -6.80 -19.40
CA ASP A 128 15.79 -5.51 -18.87
C ASP A 128 14.78 -4.37 -19.11
N VAL A 129 13.98 -4.46 -20.19
CA VAL A 129 12.93 -3.48 -20.48
C VAL A 129 11.78 -3.61 -19.48
N GLU A 130 11.34 -4.84 -19.20
CA GLU A 130 10.29 -5.11 -18.22
C GLU A 130 10.72 -4.72 -16.80
N HIS A 131 11.95 -5.04 -16.42
CA HIS A 131 12.51 -4.62 -15.13
C HIS A 131 12.49 -3.10 -14.98
N ARG A 132 12.97 -2.37 -15.99
CA ARG A 132 12.95 -0.89 -15.98
C ARG A 132 11.53 -0.35 -15.85
N ILE A 133 10.59 -0.86 -16.66
CA ILE A 133 9.18 -0.46 -16.61
C ILE A 133 8.60 -0.68 -15.22
N ALA A 134 8.87 -1.83 -14.58
CA ALA A 134 8.29 -2.18 -13.29
C ALA A 134 8.92 -1.42 -12.10
N ILE A 135 10.25 -1.40 -12.00
CA ILE A 135 10.97 -1.02 -10.78
C ILE A 135 11.57 0.39 -10.83
N GLU A 136 12.06 0.81 -12.00
CA GLU A 136 12.77 2.09 -12.13
C GLU A 136 11.81 3.26 -12.36
N GLU A 137 10.67 3.00 -13.02
CA GLU A 137 9.65 4.01 -13.26
C GLU A 137 8.75 4.26 -12.04
N LEU A 138 8.33 5.51 -11.89
CA LEU A 138 7.17 5.82 -11.07
C LEU A 138 5.91 5.47 -11.84
N GLN A 139 5.03 4.73 -11.19
CA GLN A 139 3.75 4.34 -11.75
C GLN A 139 2.69 5.37 -11.38
N MET A 140 1.74 5.59 -12.27
CA MET A 140 0.58 6.44 -11.99
C MET A 140 -0.68 5.67 -12.33
N PHE A 141 -1.55 5.49 -11.34
CA PHE A 141 -2.85 4.87 -11.56
C PHE A 141 -3.70 5.80 -12.43
N ARG A 142 -4.00 5.38 -13.64
CA ARG A 142 -4.87 6.09 -14.56
C ARG A 142 -6.28 6.31 -13.98
N GLY A 143 -6.86 7.47 -14.27
CA GLY A 143 -8.14 7.94 -13.73
C GLY A 143 -9.38 7.11 -14.07
N ASP A 144 -9.48 6.71 -15.33
CA ASP A 144 -10.53 5.85 -15.87
C ASP A 144 -10.16 4.38 -15.66
N TYR A 145 -10.88 3.68 -14.78
CA TYR A 145 -10.59 2.30 -14.39
C TYR A 145 -11.83 1.40 -14.48
N SER A 146 -11.61 0.13 -14.81
CA SER A 146 -12.66 -0.88 -15.02
C SER A 146 -12.97 -1.72 -13.79
N GLY A 147 -12.18 -1.60 -12.73
CA GLY A 147 -12.22 -2.48 -11.56
C GLY A 147 -11.49 -3.83 -11.74
N TYR A 148 -11.03 -4.15 -12.95
CA TYR A 148 -10.24 -5.36 -13.21
C TYR A 148 -8.75 -5.19 -12.94
N MET A 149 -8.22 -3.97 -13.08
CA MET A 149 -6.79 -3.71 -13.03
C MET A 149 -6.48 -2.23 -12.77
N ILE A 150 -5.33 -1.99 -12.16
CA ILE A 150 -4.65 -0.70 -12.13
C ILE A 150 -3.84 -0.59 -13.42
N ARG A 151 -3.90 0.57 -14.10
CA ARG A 151 -3.19 0.80 -15.36
C ARG A 151 -2.22 1.96 -15.22
N SER A 152 -0.96 1.74 -15.56
CA SER A 152 0.10 2.74 -15.66
C SER A 152 0.43 2.99 -17.13
N SER A 153 -0.30 3.92 -17.75
CA SER A 153 -0.26 4.13 -19.21
C SER A 153 0.95 4.92 -19.73
N GLN A 154 1.81 5.47 -18.87
CA GLN A 154 2.96 6.28 -19.33
C GLN A 154 4.09 5.40 -19.88
N SER A 155 4.26 4.20 -19.35
CA SER A 155 5.32 3.28 -19.80
C SER A 155 5.18 2.93 -21.29
N ARG A 156 3.97 2.67 -21.80
CA ARG A 156 3.76 2.37 -23.23
C ARG A 156 4.21 3.49 -24.17
N ILE A 157 4.15 4.75 -23.71
CA ILE A 157 4.59 5.92 -24.49
C ILE A 157 6.11 5.97 -24.53
N LYS A 158 6.76 5.76 -23.37
CA LYS A 158 8.20 5.82 -23.20
C LYS A 158 8.94 4.63 -23.83
N TYR A 159 8.34 3.45 -23.78
CA TYR A 159 8.92 2.18 -24.26
C TYR A 159 8.29 1.70 -25.58
N ARG A 160 7.66 2.60 -26.35
CA ARG A 160 6.99 2.26 -27.62
C ARG A 160 7.90 1.58 -28.64
N ASP A 161 9.19 1.91 -28.64
CA ASP A 161 10.17 1.42 -29.61
C ASP A 161 10.95 0.22 -29.06
N ALA A 162 10.76 -0.13 -27.78
CA ALA A 162 11.37 -1.30 -27.21
C ALA A 162 10.69 -2.58 -27.71
N GLU A 163 11.48 -3.64 -27.82
CA GLU A 163 10.98 -4.99 -28.06
C GLU A 163 10.72 -5.67 -26.72
N ILE A 164 9.50 -6.18 -26.54
CA ILE A 164 9.07 -6.91 -25.34
C ILE A 164 8.55 -8.25 -25.83
N MET A 165 9.42 -9.26 -25.92
CA MET A 165 9.05 -10.56 -26.46
C MET A 165 8.04 -11.27 -25.55
N PRO A 166 7.04 -11.98 -26.10
CA PRO A 166 6.13 -12.80 -25.30
C PRO A 166 6.88 -13.76 -24.37
N ASN A 167 6.60 -13.69 -23.08
CA ASN A 167 7.20 -14.52 -22.03
C ASN A 167 6.28 -14.58 -20.81
N ASN A 168 6.37 -15.62 -19.97
CA ASN A 168 5.56 -15.78 -18.75
C ASN A 168 4.05 -15.54 -19.03
N LEU A 169 3.49 -16.32 -19.97
CA LEU A 169 2.14 -16.15 -20.51
C LEU A 169 1.06 -16.85 -19.67
N ASP A 170 1.30 -17.02 -18.37
CA ASP A 170 0.37 -17.67 -17.46
C ASP A 170 -0.93 -16.86 -17.30
N ASN A 171 -1.98 -17.54 -16.83
CA ASN A 171 -3.23 -16.90 -16.48
C ASN A 171 -3.05 -15.93 -15.31
N VAL A 172 -3.66 -14.76 -15.44
CA VAL A 172 -3.43 -13.66 -14.52
C VAL A 172 -4.28 -13.82 -13.26
N GLN A 173 -3.67 -13.60 -12.10
CA GLN A 173 -4.28 -13.68 -10.77
C GLN A 173 -4.30 -12.31 -10.09
N PHE A 174 -5.07 -12.20 -9.00
CA PHE A 174 -5.06 -10.99 -8.17
C PHE A 174 -3.65 -10.66 -7.67
N GLY A 175 -3.24 -9.40 -7.84
CA GLY A 175 -1.93 -8.90 -7.43
C GLY A 175 -0.82 -9.13 -8.45
N ASP A 176 -1.07 -9.84 -9.55
CA ASP A 176 -0.06 -10.02 -10.59
C ASP A 176 0.23 -8.69 -11.30
N ILE A 177 1.50 -8.49 -11.61
CA ILE A 177 2.01 -7.36 -12.38
C ILE A 177 2.22 -7.88 -13.80
N VAL A 178 1.56 -7.22 -14.76
CA VAL A 178 1.64 -7.61 -16.17
C VAL A 178 2.09 -6.43 -17.02
N ILE A 179 2.80 -6.75 -18.11
CA ILE A 179 3.20 -5.77 -19.12
C ILE A 179 2.71 -6.26 -20.47
N GLY A 180 2.11 -5.36 -21.26
CA GLY A 180 1.73 -5.66 -22.63
C GLY A 180 2.96 -5.97 -23.49
N ASN A 181 3.02 -7.14 -24.11
CA ASN A 181 4.17 -7.53 -24.94
C ASN A 181 4.05 -7.01 -26.38
N SER A 182 5.03 -7.34 -27.22
CA SER A 182 5.13 -6.86 -28.61
C SER A 182 3.93 -7.23 -29.49
N SER A 183 3.18 -8.26 -29.14
CA SER A 183 1.96 -8.64 -29.88
C SER A 183 0.77 -7.72 -29.57
N PHE A 184 0.84 -6.91 -28.52
CA PHE A 184 -0.32 -6.19 -28.00
C PHE A 184 -0.55 -4.79 -28.59
N GLY A 185 -0.06 -4.56 -29.81
CA GLY A 185 -0.26 -3.34 -30.58
C GLY A 185 -0.07 -2.05 -29.75
N GLN A 186 -1.12 -1.22 -29.66
CA GLN A 186 -1.09 0.06 -28.96
C GLN A 186 -0.96 -0.03 -27.43
N TYR A 187 -1.10 -1.22 -26.85
CA TYR A 187 -0.96 -1.46 -25.40
C TYR A 187 0.42 -2.03 -25.03
N LYS A 188 1.29 -2.28 -26.01
CA LYS A 188 2.68 -2.71 -25.79
C LYS A 188 3.40 -1.79 -24.81
N GLY A 189 3.99 -2.37 -23.77
CA GLY A 189 4.75 -1.69 -22.74
C GLY A 189 3.90 -1.06 -21.64
N GLU A 190 2.55 -1.13 -21.68
CA GLU A 190 1.70 -0.67 -20.58
C GLU A 190 1.84 -1.60 -19.38
N LEU A 191 2.22 -1.07 -18.23
CA LEU A 191 2.22 -1.83 -16.97
C LEU A 191 0.82 -1.82 -16.36
N GLN A 192 0.37 -2.98 -15.89
CA GLN A 192 -0.90 -3.15 -15.22
C GLN A 192 -0.72 -4.03 -13.97
N ILE A 193 -1.57 -3.81 -12.97
CA ILE A 193 -1.64 -4.67 -11.77
C ILE A 193 -3.05 -5.21 -11.68
N ALA A 194 -3.17 -6.53 -11.63
CA ALA A 194 -4.44 -7.23 -11.62
C ALA A 194 -5.20 -7.07 -10.29
N LEU A 195 -6.47 -6.68 -10.39
CA LEU A 195 -7.43 -6.62 -9.27
C LEU A 195 -8.48 -7.74 -9.33
N GLN A 196 -8.54 -8.47 -10.45
CA GLN A 196 -9.34 -9.67 -10.64
C GLN A 196 -8.55 -10.65 -11.52
N PRO A 197 -8.81 -11.96 -11.45
CA PRO A 197 -8.17 -12.92 -12.34
C PRO A 197 -8.78 -12.91 -13.75
N TRP A 198 -7.98 -13.26 -14.76
CA TRP A 198 -8.45 -13.52 -16.14
C TRP A 198 -7.55 -14.50 -16.88
N GLU A 199 -8.07 -15.10 -17.95
CA GLU A 199 -7.30 -15.96 -18.86
C GLU A 199 -6.41 -15.09 -19.77
N ASN A 200 -5.13 -15.41 -19.85
CA ASN A 200 -4.19 -14.65 -20.66
C ASN A 200 -4.27 -15.11 -22.12
N ASP A 201 -4.59 -14.19 -23.02
CA ASP A 201 -4.70 -14.43 -24.46
C ASP A 201 -3.34 -14.38 -25.19
N GLY A 202 -2.23 -14.29 -24.44
CA GLY A 202 -0.85 -14.25 -24.94
C GLY A 202 -0.33 -12.83 -25.18
N HIS A 203 -1.13 -11.80 -24.93
CA HIS A 203 -0.71 -10.40 -25.09
C HIS A 203 0.00 -9.80 -23.88
N TYR A 204 -0.05 -10.50 -22.74
CA TYR A 204 0.51 -10.05 -21.47
C TYR A 204 1.66 -10.93 -21.05
N ASN A 205 2.75 -10.31 -20.65
CA ASN A 205 3.79 -10.99 -19.88
C ASN A 205 3.51 -10.78 -18.40
N VAL A 206 3.43 -11.86 -17.61
CA VAL A 206 3.37 -11.79 -16.15
C VAL A 206 4.78 -11.59 -15.63
N VAL A 207 5.10 -10.38 -15.15
CA VAL A 207 6.46 -9.98 -14.79
C VAL A 207 6.75 -10.10 -13.30
N GLY A 208 5.72 -10.29 -12.47
CA GLY A 208 5.86 -10.49 -11.04
C GLY A 208 4.52 -10.39 -10.33
N LYS A 209 4.59 -10.29 -9.00
CA LYS A 209 3.41 -10.22 -8.14
C LYS A 209 3.65 -9.31 -6.95
N ILE A 210 2.62 -8.55 -6.55
CA ILE A 210 2.63 -7.80 -5.28
C ILE A 210 2.73 -8.79 -4.13
N ASP A 211 3.62 -8.54 -3.19
CA ASP A 211 3.78 -9.41 -2.04
C ASP A 211 2.54 -9.45 -1.15
N GLU A 212 2.30 -10.60 -0.52
CA GLU A 212 1.10 -10.84 0.28
C GLU A 212 0.90 -9.79 1.38
N THR A 213 1.99 -9.35 2.00
CA THR A 213 2.02 -8.31 3.05
C THR A 213 1.57 -6.93 2.55
N ASN A 214 1.64 -6.69 1.24
CA ASN A 214 1.37 -5.42 0.58
C ASN A 214 0.02 -5.41 -0.15
N LEU A 215 -0.68 -6.55 -0.25
CA LEU A 215 -2.00 -6.65 -0.90
C LEU A 215 -3.07 -5.76 -0.24
N ALA A 216 -2.96 -5.50 1.07
CA ALA A 216 -3.84 -4.56 1.76
C ALA A 216 -3.65 -3.14 1.22
N ILE A 217 -2.41 -2.71 1.00
CA ILE A 217 -2.08 -1.38 0.46
C ILE A 217 -2.53 -1.27 -1.00
N LEU A 218 -2.32 -2.31 -1.81
CA LEU A 218 -2.79 -2.36 -3.20
C LEU A 218 -4.27 -1.99 -3.32
N LYS A 219 -5.12 -2.54 -2.43
CA LYS A 219 -6.58 -2.27 -2.40
C LYS A 219 -6.94 -0.84 -2.04
N THR A 220 -6.00 -0.08 -1.47
CA THR A 220 -6.23 1.33 -1.08
C THR A 220 -5.83 2.35 -2.15
N LEU A 221 -5.12 1.92 -3.20
CA LEU A 221 -4.71 2.81 -4.28
C LEU A 221 -5.93 3.41 -4.99
N LYS A 222 -5.86 4.71 -5.24
CA LYS A 222 -6.92 5.51 -5.88
C LYS A 222 -6.49 5.99 -7.25
N PRO A 223 -7.44 6.19 -8.18
CA PRO A 223 -7.13 6.78 -9.47
C PRO A 223 -6.41 8.14 -9.31
N TRP A 224 -5.49 8.42 -10.23
CA TRP A 224 -4.56 9.56 -10.25
C TRP A 224 -3.46 9.56 -9.18
N GLN A 225 -3.35 8.53 -8.34
CA GLN A 225 -2.23 8.41 -7.42
C GLN A 225 -0.97 7.87 -8.10
N THR A 226 0.17 8.46 -7.75
CA THR A 226 1.50 7.90 -8.04
C THR A 226 1.84 6.83 -7.00
N PHE A 227 2.53 5.78 -7.42
CA PHE A 227 3.09 4.75 -6.55
C PHE A 227 4.39 4.20 -7.15
N LYS A 228 5.17 3.48 -6.34
CA LYS A 228 6.40 2.83 -6.77
C LYS A 228 6.37 1.33 -6.44
N LEU A 229 6.96 0.52 -7.31
CA LEU A 229 7.23 -0.87 -7.04
C LEU A 229 8.72 -1.02 -6.69
N ILE A 230 9.03 -1.87 -5.72
CA ILE A 230 10.40 -2.25 -5.38
C ILE A 230 10.49 -3.76 -5.32
N ASN A 231 11.60 -4.32 -5.80
CA ASN A 231 11.86 -5.74 -5.67
C ASN A 231 12.34 -6.04 -4.24
N ASN A 232 11.85 -7.12 -3.66
CA ASN A 232 12.41 -7.67 -2.41
C ASN A 232 13.84 -8.16 -2.56
#